data_AF-A0A1G9X0E7-F1
#
_entry.id   AF-A0A1G9X0E7-F1
#
_cell.length_a   1.000
_cell.length_b   1.000
_cell.length_c   1.000
_cell.angle_alpha   90.00
_cell.angle_beta   90.00
_cell.angle_gamma   90.00
#
_symmetry.space_group_name_H-M   'P 1'
#
loop_
_entity.id
_entity.type
_entity.pdbx_description
1 polymer ?
#
loop_
_entity_poly.entity_id
_entity_poly.type
_entity_poly.pdbx_seq_one_letter_code
_entity_poly.pdbx_strand_id
1 'polypeptide(L)'
;MKKHSIKQYICLILMVILALSFILTIFRMQRPATPNIITQASKKNSSESSTQATSAVSIPQGSYVEITFNFNRSSNKKGSDQFAAWIEDSNGKFVRTLVVTQYAARKGAAKYTFCLPTWSERSGARANSQEIDTAAGATPKTGTIHYYWDLTDKNNTPVKPGIYHLYLEGTQSETDQLLFQGNINVGGQSAAITAAPTYKSGKAPDTPMLSAVTFLYKP
;
A
#
# COMPACT_ATOMS: atom_id res chain seq x y z
N MET A 1 -40.05 -1.80 48.67
CA MET A 1 -39.09 -1.99 47.55
C MET A 1 -39.87 -2.44 46.31
N LYS A 2 -40.02 -1.61 45.27
CA LYS A 2 -40.82 -1.92 44.07
C LYS A 2 -40.00 -2.81 43.11
N LYS A 3 -40.32 -4.09 43.00
CA LYS A 3 -39.78 -5.00 41.97
C LYS A 3 -40.24 -4.51 40.59
N HIS A 4 -39.34 -3.89 39.85
CA HIS A 4 -39.59 -3.56 38.44
C HIS A 4 -39.41 -4.82 37.60
N SER A 5 -40.37 -5.10 36.72
CA SER A 5 -40.40 -6.30 35.90
C SER A 5 -39.39 -6.19 34.76
N ILE A 6 -38.67 -7.28 34.47
CA ILE A 6 -37.70 -7.42 33.37
C ILE A 6 -38.29 -6.98 32.02
N LYS A 7 -39.61 -7.10 31.83
CA LYS A 7 -40.31 -6.61 30.64
C LYS A 7 -40.23 -5.08 30.46
N GLN A 8 -40.15 -4.30 31.54
CA GLN A 8 -40.03 -2.84 31.45
C GLN A 8 -38.63 -2.40 30.99
N TYR A 9 -37.58 -3.10 31.43
CA TYR A 9 -36.21 -2.80 31.01
C TYR A 9 -35.97 -3.14 29.53
N ILE A 10 -36.53 -4.25 29.05
CA ILE A 10 -36.42 -4.64 27.63
C ILE A 10 -37.12 -3.62 26.72
N CYS A 11 -38.28 -3.09 27.14
CA CYS A 11 -39.01 -2.08 26.38
C CYS A 11 -38.26 -0.73 26.33
N LEU A 12 -37.63 -0.33 27.45
CA LEU A 12 -36.81 0.88 27.50
C LEU A 12 -35.58 0.79 26.59
N ILE A 13 -34.90 -0.36 26.58
CA ILE A 13 -33.70 -0.59 25.76
C ILE A 13 -34.05 -0.62 24.26
N LEU A 14 -35.17 -1.26 23.87
CA LEU A 14 -35.63 -1.27 22.49
C LEU A 14 -36.03 0.13 21.98
N MET A 15 -36.62 0.97 22.83
CA MET A 15 -36.94 2.35 22.45
C MET A 15 -35.70 3.23 22.29
N VAL A 16 -34.65 3.03 23.09
CA VAL A 16 -33.37 3.77 22.95
C VAL A 16 -32.63 3.38 21.66
N ILE A 17 -32.63 2.09 21.29
CA ILE A 17 -31.97 1.60 20.05
C ILE A 17 -32.70 2.10 18.78
N LEU A 18 -34.03 2.19 18.82
CA LEU A 18 -34.81 2.75 17.71
C LEU A 18 -34.64 4.28 17.59
N ALA A 19 -34.49 5.01 18.70
CA ALA A 19 -34.22 6.45 18.68
C ALA A 19 -32.80 6.79 18.15
N LEU A 20 -31.79 5.98 18.48
CA LEU A 20 -30.42 6.17 17.97
C LEU A 20 -30.26 5.86 16.48
N SER A 21 -31.07 4.94 15.95
CA SER A 21 -31.09 4.62 14.51
C SER A 21 -31.70 5.74 13.65
N PHE A 22 -32.56 6.59 14.23
CA PHE A 22 -33.20 7.70 13.52
C PHE A 22 -32.27 8.92 13.38
N ILE A 23 -31.34 9.12 14.33
CA ILE A 23 -30.40 10.25 14.33
C ILE A 23 -29.29 10.10 13.27
N LEU A 24 -28.91 8.87 12.88
CA LEU A 24 -27.91 8.61 11.83
C LEU A 24 -28.44 8.80 10.40
N THR A 25 -29.75 9.01 10.19
CA THR A 25 -30.32 9.19 8.85
C THR A 25 -30.47 10.68 8.47
N ILE A 26 -30.47 11.60 9.45
CA ILE A 26 -30.68 13.04 9.22
C ILE A 26 -29.35 13.78 8.90
N PHE A 27 -28.19 13.21 9.21
CA PHE A 27 -26.88 13.81 8.89
C PHE A 27 -26.37 13.53 7.46
N ARG A 28 -27.26 13.13 6.54
CA ARG A 28 -26.96 12.93 5.11
C ARG A 28 -27.47 14.04 4.19
N MET A 29 -27.84 15.20 4.71
CA MET A 29 -28.50 16.22 3.89
C MET A 29 -28.11 17.65 4.29
N GLN A 30 -26.85 18.03 4.06
CA GLN A 30 -26.45 19.43 3.84
C GLN A 30 -25.01 19.48 3.29
N ARG A 31 -24.88 19.57 1.97
CA ARG A 31 -23.73 20.26 1.36
C ARG A 31 -24.25 21.62 0.87
N PRO A 32 -23.83 22.74 1.48
CA PRO A 32 -24.11 24.04 0.88
C PRO A 32 -23.35 24.16 -0.45
N ALA A 33 -24.07 24.55 -1.49
CA ALA A 33 -23.49 24.95 -2.76
C ALA A 33 -22.80 26.31 -2.59
N THR A 34 -21.51 26.40 -2.92
CA THR A 34 -20.81 27.68 -3.04
C THR A 34 -21.17 28.37 -4.36
N PRO A 35 -21.39 29.69 -4.37
CA PRO A 35 -21.85 30.44 -5.53
C PRO A 35 -20.74 30.70 -6.55
N ASN A 36 -21.17 30.81 -7.80
CA ASN A 36 -20.39 31.07 -9.00
C ASN A 36 -20.31 32.60 -9.24
N ILE A 37 -19.12 33.16 -9.52
CA ILE A 37 -18.95 34.52 -10.04
C ILE A 37 -17.97 34.51 -11.24
N ILE A 38 -18.56 34.38 -12.44
CA ILE A 38 -18.53 35.29 -13.62
C ILE A 38 -17.17 35.84 -14.13
N THR A 39 -16.75 35.29 -15.28
CA THR A 39 -16.41 35.94 -16.59
C THR A 39 -15.03 36.58 -16.80
N GLN A 40 -14.29 36.07 -17.80
CA GLN A 40 -14.11 36.68 -19.14
C GLN A 40 -13.49 35.70 -20.16
N ALA A 41 -13.82 35.91 -21.44
CA ALA A 41 -13.74 34.98 -22.56
C ALA A 41 -12.39 34.98 -23.31
N SER A 42 -12.03 33.84 -23.91
CA SER A 42 -11.45 33.77 -25.27
C SER A 42 -11.56 32.34 -25.82
N LYS A 43 -11.90 32.24 -27.09
CA LYS A 43 -12.35 31.04 -27.82
C LYS A 43 -11.19 30.44 -28.62
N LYS A 44 -10.85 29.16 -28.42
CA LYS A 44 -10.31 28.29 -29.49
C LYS A 44 -10.41 26.79 -29.15
N ASN A 45 -10.94 26.03 -30.10
CA ASN A 45 -11.07 24.56 -30.16
C ASN A 45 -9.89 23.77 -29.56
N SER A 46 -10.17 22.68 -28.84
CA SER A 46 -9.91 21.30 -29.30
C SER A 46 -10.17 20.27 -28.18
N SER A 47 -10.88 19.20 -28.55
CA SER A 47 -11.02 17.87 -27.94
C SER A 47 -10.54 17.66 -26.48
N GLU A 48 -11.47 17.59 -25.55
CA GLU A 48 -11.26 17.04 -24.20
C GLU A 48 -11.31 15.50 -24.24
N SER A 49 -10.15 14.89 -24.49
CA SER A 49 -9.86 13.53 -24.03
C SER A 49 -9.37 13.64 -22.59
N SER A 50 -10.05 12.96 -21.68
CA SER A 50 -9.80 12.97 -20.25
C SER A 50 -8.45 12.32 -19.90
N THR A 51 -7.38 13.10 -19.86
CA THR A 51 -6.11 12.68 -19.24
C THR A 51 -6.21 12.89 -17.74
N GLN A 52 -6.64 11.85 -17.03
CA GLN A 52 -6.68 11.84 -15.57
C GLN A 52 -5.29 11.52 -15.02
N ALA A 53 -4.77 12.45 -14.20
CA ALA A 53 -3.42 12.47 -13.65
C ALA A 53 -3.00 11.15 -12.98
N THR A 54 -2.05 10.47 -13.59
CA THR A 54 -1.12 9.58 -12.88
C THR A 54 -0.30 10.48 -11.95
N SER A 55 -0.37 10.29 -10.64
CA SER A 55 0.61 10.89 -9.73
C SER A 55 1.98 10.36 -10.12
N ALA A 56 2.75 11.15 -10.87
CA ALA A 56 4.15 10.85 -11.15
C ALA A 56 4.86 10.84 -9.80
N VAL A 57 5.23 9.67 -9.30
CA VAL A 57 6.15 9.56 -8.17
C VAL A 57 7.43 10.25 -8.61
N SER A 58 7.73 11.40 -8.01
CA SER A 58 8.90 12.19 -8.37
C SER A 58 10.16 11.40 -8.02
N ILE A 59 11.06 11.27 -8.98
CA ILE A 59 12.39 10.68 -8.78
C ILE A 59 13.11 11.54 -7.71
N PRO A 60 13.74 10.95 -6.68
CA PRO A 60 14.48 11.70 -5.68
C PRO A 60 15.59 12.56 -6.31
N GLN A 61 15.84 13.72 -5.71
CA GLN A 61 16.99 14.54 -6.05
C GLN A 61 18.24 13.95 -5.36
N GLY A 62 19.23 13.51 -6.14
CA GLY A 62 20.45 12.87 -5.63
C GLY A 62 20.47 11.35 -5.87
N SER A 63 21.25 10.63 -5.07
CA SER A 63 21.35 9.17 -5.16
C SER A 63 20.06 8.50 -4.70
N TYR A 64 19.66 7.42 -5.36
CA TYR A 64 18.45 6.67 -5.01
C TYR A 64 18.53 5.21 -5.42
N VAL A 65 17.54 4.44 -4.97
CA VAL A 65 17.28 3.09 -5.47
C VAL A 65 15.93 3.05 -6.13
N GLU A 66 15.89 2.53 -7.34
CA GLU A 66 14.68 2.26 -8.09
C GLU A 66 14.32 0.77 -7.99
N ILE A 67 13.07 0.48 -7.65
CA ILE A 67 12.46 -0.84 -7.76
C ILE A 67 11.48 -0.80 -8.92
N THR A 68 11.78 -1.58 -9.95
CA THR A 68 10.94 -1.67 -11.16
C THR A 68 10.39 -3.08 -11.30
N PHE A 69 9.11 -3.21 -11.61
CA PHE A 69 8.47 -4.51 -11.85
C PHE A 69 7.23 -4.37 -12.72
N ASN A 70 6.86 -5.45 -13.39
CA ASN A 70 5.56 -5.56 -14.05
C ASN A 70 4.52 -6.08 -13.06
N PHE A 71 3.44 -5.33 -12.90
CA PHE A 71 2.28 -5.72 -12.12
C PHE A 71 1.16 -6.17 -13.04
N ASN A 72 0.62 -7.36 -12.81
CA ASN A 72 -0.56 -7.88 -13.48
C ASN A 72 -1.68 -8.09 -12.46
N ARG A 73 -2.64 -7.16 -12.45
CA ARG A 73 -3.77 -7.22 -11.53
C ARG A 73 -4.80 -8.23 -11.99
N SER A 74 -5.15 -9.18 -11.14
CA SER A 74 -6.31 -10.04 -11.39
C SER A 74 -7.60 -9.23 -11.19
N SER A 75 -8.50 -9.27 -12.16
CA SER A 75 -9.70 -8.43 -12.18
C SER A 75 -10.77 -8.83 -11.16
N ASN A 76 -10.65 -9.99 -10.50
CA ASN A 76 -11.83 -10.71 -10.02
C ASN A 76 -11.82 -11.14 -8.54
N LYS A 77 -10.82 -10.77 -7.72
CA LYS A 77 -10.78 -11.23 -6.31
C LYS A 77 -10.52 -10.07 -5.33
N LYS A 78 -11.35 -9.96 -4.29
CA LYS A 78 -11.14 -8.98 -3.22
C LYS A 78 -9.98 -9.44 -2.33
N GLY A 79 -8.99 -8.59 -2.11
CA GLY A 79 -7.85 -8.88 -1.24
C GLY A 79 -6.74 -9.74 -1.86
N SER A 80 -6.85 -10.06 -3.16
CA SER A 80 -5.74 -10.60 -3.97
C SER A 80 -4.81 -9.48 -4.45
N ASP A 81 -3.69 -9.87 -5.04
CA ASP A 81 -2.71 -8.99 -5.68
C ASP A 81 -2.18 -7.90 -4.73
N GLN A 82 -1.89 -8.32 -3.51
CA GLN A 82 -1.26 -7.48 -2.50
C GLN A 82 0.26 -7.58 -2.64
N PHE A 83 0.97 -6.48 -2.43
CA PHE A 83 2.42 -6.50 -2.40
C PHE A 83 2.98 -5.47 -1.42
N ALA A 84 4.20 -5.72 -0.97
CA ALA A 84 5.00 -4.75 -0.22
C ALA A 84 6.45 -4.82 -0.68
N ALA A 85 7.10 -3.66 -0.69
CA ALA A 85 8.55 -3.55 -0.82
C ALA A 85 9.13 -2.89 0.43
N TRP A 86 10.22 -3.44 0.93
CA TRP A 86 10.90 -2.94 2.12
C TRP A 86 12.42 -3.11 2.01
N ILE A 87 13.11 -2.44 2.91
CA ILE A 87 14.56 -2.42 2.99
C ILE A 87 15.00 -2.93 4.36
N GLU A 88 16.02 -3.76 4.37
CA GLU A 88 16.79 -4.15 5.57
C GLU A 88 18.26 -3.76 5.41
N ASP A 89 18.95 -3.50 6.52
CA ASP A 89 20.40 -3.31 6.51
C ASP A 89 21.14 -4.65 6.36
N SER A 90 22.47 -4.61 6.26
CA SER A 90 23.31 -5.81 6.09
C SER A 90 23.20 -6.85 7.20
N ASN A 91 22.61 -6.50 8.35
CA ASN A 91 22.40 -7.41 9.48
C ASN A 91 20.96 -7.95 9.51
N GLY A 92 20.14 -7.66 8.49
CA GLY A 92 18.73 -8.01 8.44
C GLY A 92 17.86 -7.15 9.37
N LYS A 93 18.36 -6.00 9.83
CA LYS A 93 17.54 -5.08 10.62
C LYS A 93 16.64 -4.28 9.68
N PHE A 94 15.36 -4.24 9.99
CA PHE A 94 14.37 -3.48 9.25
C PHE A 94 14.71 -1.97 9.22
N VAL A 95 14.80 -1.41 8.00
CA VAL A 95 15.10 0.01 7.77
C VAL A 95 13.81 0.80 7.56
N ARG A 96 12.96 0.36 6.61
CA ARG A 96 11.64 0.93 6.35
C ARG A 96 10.81 0.09 5.39
N THR A 97 9.50 0.31 5.40
CA THR A 97 8.63 -0.02 4.25
C THR A 97 8.76 1.07 3.19
N LEU A 98 9.00 0.70 1.93
CA LEU A 98 8.98 1.63 0.79
C LEU A 98 7.56 1.80 0.25
N VAL A 99 6.86 0.69 0.07
CA VAL A 99 5.46 0.67 -0.33
C VAL A 99 4.78 -0.56 0.23
N VAL A 100 3.50 -0.43 0.54
CA VAL A 100 2.60 -1.57 0.75
C VAL A 100 1.23 -1.23 0.17
N THR A 101 0.54 -2.22 -0.39
CA THR A 101 -0.82 -2.01 -0.87
C THR A 101 -1.77 -1.69 0.30
N GLN A 102 -2.64 -0.70 0.09
CA GLN A 102 -3.52 -0.15 1.14
C GLN A 102 -4.39 -1.21 1.84
N TYR A 103 -4.85 -2.22 1.10
CA TYR A 103 -5.63 -3.30 1.69
C TYR A 103 -4.77 -4.12 2.66
N ALA A 104 -3.57 -4.53 2.26
CA ALA A 104 -2.64 -5.25 3.12
C ALA A 104 -2.28 -4.45 4.37
N ALA A 105 -1.93 -3.17 4.19
CA ALA A 105 -1.62 -2.23 5.26
C ALA A 105 -2.71 -2.10 6.32
N ARG A 106 -3.95 -1.85 5.88
CA ARG A 106 -5.04 -1.44 6.79
C ARG A 106 -5.88 -2.59 7.31
N LYS A 107 -5.88 -3.73 6.62
CA LYS A 107 -6.80 -4.84 6.91
C LYS A 107 -6.14 -6.20 6.72
N GLY A 108 -5.46 -6.40 5.61
CA GLY A 108 -4.98 -7.71 5.16
C GLY A 108 -4.02 -8.35 6.15
N ALA A 109 -2.92 -7.66 6.49
CA ALA A 109 -1.86 -8.22 7.34
C ALA A 109 -2.33 -8.52 8.79
N ALA A 110 -3.25 -7.70 9.32
CA ALA A 110 -3.83 -7.90 10.63
C ALA A 110 -4.89 -9.01 10.65
N LYS A 111 -5.65 -9.17 9.55
CA LYS A 111 -6.78 -10.12 9.49
C LYS A 111 -6.37 -11.51 8.98
N TYR A 112 -5.38 -11.58 8.10
CA TYR A 112 -5.05 -12.80 7.36
C TYR A 112 -3.56 -13.09 7.46
N THR A 113 -3.22 -14.25 8.01
CA THR A 113 -1.83 -14.69 8.18
C THR A 113 -1.10 -14.92 6.85
N PHE A 114 -1.83 -15.16 5.77
CA PHE A 114 -1.27 -15.33 4.42
C PHE A 114 -1.00 -14.01 3.69
N CYS A 115 -1.48 -12.87 4.19
CA CYS A 115 -1.33 -11.58 3.51
C CYS A 115 0.01 -10.97 3.88
N LEU A 116 0.96 -11.05 2.93
CA LEU A 116 2.33 -10.53 3.07
C LEU A 116 2.98 -10.95 4.40
N PRO A 117 3.06 -12.27 4.70
CA PRO A 117 3.50 -12.74 6.00
C PRO A 117 4.93 -12.31 6.33
N THR A 118 5.82 -12.32 5.35
CA THR A 118 7.24 -12.01 5.56
C THR A 118 7.40 -10.54 5.91
N TRP A 119 6.87 -9.65 5.06
CA TRP A 119 6.87 -8.22 5.33
C TRP A 119 6.18 -7.92 6.66
N SER A 120 5.03 -8.55 6.94
CA SER A 120 4.27 -8.29 8.16
C SER A 120 5.04 -8.66 9.43
N GLU A 121 5.84 -9.72 9.38
CA GLU A 121 6.73 -10.12 10.48
C GLU A 121 7.90 -9.14 10.60
N ARG A 122 8.59 -8.84 9.48
CA ARG A 122 9.80 -8.00 9.45
C ARG A 122 9.54 -6.55 9.83
N SER A 123 8.43 -5.99 9.38
CA SER A 123 8.04 -4.60 9.68
C SER A 123 7.38 -4.43 11.05
N GLY A 124 6.94 -5.53 11.69
CA GLY A 124 6.08 -5.47 12.87
C GLY A 124 4.68 -4.91 12.56
N ALA A 125 4.22 -4.98 11.30
CA ALA A 125 2.99 -4.35 10.83
C ALA A 125 1.72 -4.76 11.60
N ARG A 126 1.71 -5.95 12.21
CA ARG A 126 0.59 -6.41 13.04
C ARG A 126 0.47 -5.65 14.36
N ALA A 127 1.57 -5.10 14.86
CA ALA A 127 1.64 -4.44 16.16
C ALA A 127 1.69 -2.91 16.07
N ASN A 128 2.16 -2.33 14.96
CA ASN A 128 2.35 -0.88 14.83
C ASN A 128 1.86 -0.35 13.46
N SER A 129 0.76 0.41 13.47
CA SER A 129 0.10 0.89 12.25
C SER A 129 0.64 2.22 11.69
N GLN A 130 1.39 3.00 12.47
CA GLN A 130 1.66 4.41 12.13
C GLN A 130 2.67 4.56 10.97
N GLU A 131 3.73 3.74 10.94
CA GLU A 131 4.70 3.73 9.82
C GLU A 131 4.05 3.20 8.53
N ILE A 132 3.16 2.21 8.66
CA ILE A 132 2.48 1.56 7.55
C ILE A 132 1.57 2.56 6.82
N ASP A 133 0.87 3.42 7.56
CA ASP A 133 -0.10 4.34 6.97
C ASP A 133 0.55 5.32 5.98
N THR A 134 1.81 5.71 6.19
CA THR A 134 2.55 6.58 5.27
C THR A 134 3.03 5.81 4.01
N ALA A 135 3.36 4.53 4.14
CA ALA A 135 3.79 3.68 3.01
C ALA A 135 2.61 3.07 2.24
N ALA A 136 1.38 3.19 2.74
CA ALA A 136 0.18 2.59 2.18
C ALA A 136 -0.28 3.32 0.91
N GLY A 137 -0.13 2.67 -0.24
CA GLY A 137 -0.57 3.18 -1.54
C GLY A 137 -1.78 2.42 -2.09
N ALA A 138 -2.58 3.07 -2.94
CA ALA A 138 -3.58 2.36 -3.72
C ALA A 138 -2.90 1.28 -4.58
N THR A 139 -3.50 0.09 -4.68
CA THR A 139 -3.02 -0.94 -5.59
C THR A 139 -3.06 -0.39 -7.02
N PRO A 140 -1.92 -0.37 -7.75
CA PRO A 140 -1.84 0.24 -9.07
C PRO A 140 -2.72 -0.50 -10.10
N LYS A 141 -2.80 0.07 -11.30
CA LYS A 141 -3.31 -0.64 -12.48
C LYS A 141 -2.22 -1.58 -13.01
N THR A 142 -2.61 -2.55 -13.83
CA THR A 142 -1.65 -3.39 -14.57
C THR A 142 -0.69 -2.53 -15.39
N GLY A 143 0.59 -2.87 -15.39
CA GLY A 143 1.64 -2.15 -16.10
C GLY A 143 3.00 -2.26 -15.42
N THR A 144 3.98 -1.52 -15.94
CA THR A 144 5.30 -1.38 -15.32
C THR A 144 5.23 -0.34 -14.21
N ILE A 145 5.64 -0.73 -13.01
CA ILE A 145 5.57 0.04 -11.77
C ILE A 145 6.98 0.40 -11.33
N HIS A 146 7.12 1.62 -10.81
CA HIS A 146 8.38 2.17 -10.31
C HIS A 146 8.18 2.71 -8.90
N TYR A 147 9.07 2.35 -7.98
CA TYR A 147 9.18 2.97 -6.66
C TYR A 147 10.61 3.39 -6.41
N TYR A 148 10.80 4.48 -5.67
CA TYR A 148 12.10 5.05 -5.41
C TYR A 148 12.36 5.17 -3.92
N TRP A 149 13.45 4.57 -3.44
CA TRP A 149 13.97 4.80 -2.11
C TRP A 149 15.04 5.90 -2.16
N ASP A 150 14.81 6.95 -1.40
CA ASP A 150 15.65 8.15 -1.26
C ASP A 150 16.82 7.97 -0.27
N LEU A 151 17.14 6.72 0.08
CA LEU A 151 18.21 6.37 1.01
C LEU A 151 18.01 6.91 2.44
N THR A 152 16.76 7.12 2.86
CA THR A 152 16.44 7.46 4.25
C THR A 152 15.79 6.29 5.00
N ASP A 153 15.98 6.21 6.31
CA ASP A 153 15.29 5.26 7.19
C ASP A 153 13.83 5.68 7.45
N LYS A 154 13.12 4.90 8.28
CA LYS A 154 11.73 5.20 8.69
C LYS A 154 11.54 6.53 9.43
N ASN A 155 12.60 7.13 9.96
CA ASN A 155 12.57 8.44 10.60
C ASN A 155 12.96 9.56 9.61
N ASN A 156 13.05 9.24 8.32
CA ASN A 156 13.54 10.12 7.26
C ASN A 156 14.99 10.60 7.50
N THR A 157 15.79 9.80 8.21
CA THR A 157 17.22 10.07 8.42
C THR A 157 18.03 9.37 7.33
N PRO A 158 19.00 10.06 6.67
CA PRO A 158 19.86 9.41 5.68
C PRO A 158 20.58 8.19 6.25
N VAL A 159 20.56 7.08 5.51
CA VAL A 159 21.26 5.87 5.90
C VAL A 159 22.76 5.96 5.57
N LYS A 160 23.57 5.15 6.24
CA LYS A 160 25.02 5.13 6.00
C LYS A 160 25.34 4.36 4.71
N PRO A 161 26.45 4.67 4.02
CA PRO A 161 26.98 3.81 2.97
C PRO A 161 27.17 2.36 3.45
N GLY A 162 26.89 1.40 2.58
CA GLY A 162 26.97 -0.02 2.92
C GLY A 162 25.99 -0.90 2.15
N ILE A 163 25.96 -2.18 2.51
CA ILE A 163 25.07 -3.17 1.89
C ILE A 163 23.67 -3.08 2.48
N TYR A 164 22.67 -3.07 1.60
CA TYR A 164 21.25 -3.14 1.96
C TYR A 164 20.56 -4.26 1.20
N HIS A 165 19.64 -4.93 1.87
CA HIS A 165 18.77 -5.96 1.31
C HIS A 165 17.45 -5.32 0.90
N LEU A 166 17.07 -5.49 -0.36
CA LEU A 166 15.79 -5.08 -0.90
C LEU A 166 14.90 -6.28 -1.08
N TYR A 167 13.63 -6.09 -0.75
CA TYR A 167 12.62 -7.12 -0.89
C TYR A 167 11.39 -6.59 -1.61
N LEU A 168 10.76 -7.46 -2.39
CA LEU A 168 9.42 -7.27 -2.93
C LEU A 168 8.64 -8.58 -2.71
N GLU A 169 7.68 -8.55 -1.80
CA GLU A 169 6.78 -9.68 -1.52
C GLU A 169 5.43 -9.46 -2.19
N GLY A 170 4.87 -10.52 -2.75
CA GLY A 170 3.52 -10.56 -3.29
C GLY A 170 2.65 -11.63 -2.64
N THR A 171 1.35 -11.37 -2.57
CA THR A 171 0.30 -12.34 -2.26
C THR A 171 -0.77 -12.24 -3.35
N GLN A 172 -0.71 -13.17 -4.29
CA GLN A 172 -1.69 -13.29 -5.38
C GLN A 172 -2.95 -14.03 -4.87
N SER A 173 -2.74 -15.05 -4.06
CA SER A 173 -3.80 -15.82 -3.39
C SER A 173 -3.27 -16.35 -2.05
N GLU A 174 -4.11 -17.04 -1.29
CA GLU A 174 -3.70 -17.65 -0.01
C GLU A 174 -2.51 -18.62 -0.18
N THR A 175 -2.46 -19.34 -1.30
CA THR A 175 -1.41 -20.33 -1.64
C THR A 175 -0.31 -19.77 -2.54
N ASP A 176 -0.55 -18.63 -3.19
CA ASP A 176 0.36 -18.05 -4.18
C ASP A 176 1.05 -16.81 -3.60
N GLN A 177 2.04 -17.09 -2.77
CA GLN A 177 2.93 -16.09 -2.17
C GLN A 177 4.29 -16.17 -2.87
N LEU A 178 4.91 -15.02 -3.09
CA LEU A 178 6.20 -14.93 -3.76
C LEU A 178 7.07 -13.84 -3.15
N LEU A 179 8.38 -14.05 -3.20
CA LEU A 179 9.38 -13.11 -2.70
C LEU A 179 10.47 -12.90 -3.74
N PHE A 180 10.78 -11.64 -4.01
CA PHE A 180 11.99 -11.22 -4.72
C PHE A 180 12.93 -10.56 -3.72
N GLN A 181 14.24 -10.77 -3.90
CA GLN A 181 15.26 -10.16 -3.07
C GLN A 181 16.49 -9.77 -3.89
N GLY A 182 17.21 -8.75 -3.44
CA GLY A 182 18.47 -8.31 -4.04
C GLY A 182 19.28 -7.45 -3.07
N ASN A 183 20.58 -7.31 -3.34
CA ASN A 183 21.52 -6.62 -2.45
C ASN A 183 22.24 -5.50 -3.21
N ILE A 184 22.12 -4.27 -2.74
CA ILE A 184 22.85 -3.12 -3.32
C ILE A 184 23.91 -2.60 -2.36
N ASN A 185 24.91 -1.90 -2.91
CA ASN A 185 25.88 -1.17 -2.12
C ASN A 185 25.64 0.34 -2.23
N VAL A 186 25.02 0.93 -1.21
CA VAL A 186 24.78 2.37 -1.12
C VAL A 186 26.11 3.09 -0.91
N GLY A 187 26.33 4.16 -1.67
CA GLY A 187 27.63 4.85 -1.75
C GLY A 187 28.64 4.16 -2.68
N GLY A 188 28.26 3.04 -3.30
CA GLY A 188 29.05 2.35 -4.32
C GLY A 188 28.84 2.91 -5.74
N GLN A 189 29.20 2.10 -6.73
CA GLN A 189 28.91 2.37 -8.14
C GLN A 189 27.46 2.01 -8.47
N SER A 190 26.93 2.57 -9.56
CA SER A 190 25.63 2.18 -10.11
C SER A 190 25.58 0.67 -10.35
N ALA A 191 24.48 0.04 -9.93
CA ALA A 191 24.31 -1.42 -10.02
C ALA A 191 22.84 -1.79 -10.23
N ALA A 192 22.58 -2.66 -11.19
CA ALA A 192 21.27 -3.22 -11.49
C ALA A 192 21.24 -4.72 -11.17
N ILE A 193 20.15 -5.19 -10.57
CA ILE A 193 19.95 -6.58 -10.18
C ILE A 193 18.58 -7.01 -10.67
N THR A 194 18.55 -7.96 -11.60
CA THR A 194 17.31 -8.66 -11.96
C THR A 194 17.08 -9.76 -10.94
N ALA A 195 15.96 -9.69 -10.21
CA ALA A 195 15.64 -10.64 -9.15
C ALA A 195 14.70 -11.74 -9.67
N ALA A 196 15.00 -12.99 -9.32
CA ALA A 196 14.12 -14.12 -9.56
C ALA A 196 13.13 -14.29 -8.39
N PRO A 197 11.89 -14.71 -8.66
CA PRO A 197 10.92 -14.99 -7.60
C PRO A 197 11.22 -16.31 -6.91
N THR A 198 11.06 -16.33 -5.59
CA THR A 198 10.89 -17.56 -4.81
C THR A 198 9.40 -17.72 -4.51
N TYR A 199 8.78 -18.78 -5.02
CA TYR A 199 7.37 -19.09 -4.77
C TYR A 199 7.24 -20.00 -3.56
N LYS A 200 6.32 -19.68 -2.65
CA LYS A 200 6.01 -20.53 -1.49
C LYS A 200 5.51 -21.92 -1.89
N SER A 201 4.74 -22.00 -2.98
CA SER A 201 4.26 -23.25 -3.55
C SER A 201 5.35 -24.05 -4.28
N GLY A 202 6.54 -23.46 -4.47
CA GLY A 202 7.61 -24.02 -5.29
C GLY A 202 7.41 -23.89 -6.80
N LYS A 203 6.26 -23.37 -7.26
CA LYS A 203 5.93 -23.24 -8.68
C LYS A 203 5.33 -21.87 -8.99
N ALA A 204 5.74 -21.28 -10.11
CA ALA A 204 5.09 -20.09 -10.65
C ALA A 204 3.64 -20.38 -11.10
N PRO A 205 2.69 -19.45 -10.87
CA PRO A 205 1.38 -19.50 -11.52
C PRO A 205 1.51 -19.22 -13.02
N ASP A 206 0.53 -19.64 -13.82
CA ASP A 206 0.51 -19.42 -15.27
C ASP A 206 0.55 -17.93 -15.63
N THR A 207 -0.09 -17.11 -14.79
CA THR A 207 -0.12 -15.65 -14.91
C THR A 207 0.33 -15.03 -13.57
N PRO A 208 1.62 -14.69 -13.41
CA PRO A 208 2.14 -14.12 -12.17
C PRO A 208 1.70 -12.65 -12.00
N MET A 209 1.31 -12.29 -10.78
CA MET A 209 0.94 -10.90 -10.43
C MET A 209 2.14 -9.93 -10.48
N LEU A 210 3.36 -10.42 -10.25
CA LEU A 210 4.60 -9.65 -10.27
C LEU A 210 5.61 -10.37 -11.14
N SER A 211 6.29 -9.65 -12.01
CA SER A 211 7.34 -10.20 -12.87
C SER A 211 8.36 -9.12 -13.26
N ALA A 212 9.47 -9.53 -13.88
CA ALA A 212 10.52 -8.64 -14.37
C ALA A 212 11.05 -7.65 -13.30
N VAL A 213 11.28 -8.15 -12.09
CA VAL A 213 11.72 -7.33 -10.96
C VAL A 213 13.19 -6.94 -11.13
N THR A 214 13.46 -5.65 -11.06
CA THR A 214 14.81 -5.08 -11.08
C THR A 214 15.00 -4.11 -9.91
N PHE A 215 16.10 -4.26 -9.19
CA PHE A 215 16.59 -3.28 -8.21
C PHE A 215 17.77 -2.53 -8.81
N LEU A 216 17.71 -1.20 -8.85
CA LEU A 216 18.73 -0.36 -9.47
C LEU A 216 19.17 0.74 -8.51
N TYR A 217 20.42 0.70 -8.07
CA TYR A 217 21.03 1.83 -7.37
C TYR A 217 21.60 2.83 -8.38
N LYS A 218 21.24 4.11 -8.23
CA LYS A 218 21.80 5.23 -8.98
C LYS A 218 22.48 6.19 -8.00
N PRO A 219 23.83 6.31 -8.03
CA PRO A 219 24.55 7.27 -7.20
C PRO A 219 24.30 8.71 -7.66
#